data_AF-A0A425WNP9-F1
#
_entry.id   AF-A0A425WNP9-F1
#
_cell.length_a   1.000
_cell.length_b   1.000
_cell.length_c   1.000
_cell.angle_alpha   90.00
_cell.angle_beta   90.00
_cell.angle_gamma   90.00
#
_symmetry.space_group_name_H-M   'P 1'
#
loop_
_entity.id
_entity.type
_entity.pdbx_description
1 polymer ?
#
loop_
_entity_poly.entity_id
_entity_poly.type
_entity_poly.pdbx_seq_one_letter_code
_entity_poly.pdbx_strand_id
1 'polypeptide(L)' 'MQFYFCDPHHLWQKLTVKNTNGLLRKFFPKGTDFSKVTDEEVQHAVELINDRPRKVLKYRTANEVFREMLHSA' A
#
# COMPACT_ATOMS: atom_id res chain seq x y z
N MET A 1 19.36 13.44 -4.07
CA MET A 1 18.14 12.60 -4.15
C MET A 1 17.65 12.65 -5.58
N GLN A 2 17.44 11.50 -6.22
CA GLN A 2 16.95 11.44 -7.60
C GLN A 2 15.44 11.20 -7.59
N PHE A 3 14.70 11.99 -8.37
CA PHE A 3 13.24 11.90 -8.48
C PHE A 3 12.87 11.25 -9.81
N TYR A 4 11.84 10.41 -9.78
CA TYR A 4 11.30 9.73 -10.93
C TYR A 4 9.80 10.04 -11.05
N PHE A 5 9.36 10.38 -12.27
CA PHE A 5 7.97 10.68 -12.57
C PHE A 5 7.45 9.68 -13.61
N CYS A 6 6.15 9.41 -13.56
CA CYS A 6 5.48 8.66 -14.62
C CYS A 6 5.16 9.58 -15.80
N ASP A 7 5.19 9.01 -16.99
CA ASP A 7 4.82 9.70 -18.21
C ASP A 7 3.34 10.12 -18.18
N PRO A 8 3.00 11.31 -18.72
CA PRO A 8 1.62 11.75 -18.84
C PRO A 8 0.77 10.73 -19.60
N HIS A 9 -0.48 10.52 -19.14
CA HIS A 9 -1.43 9.56 -19.74
C HIS A 9 -1.03 8.07 -19.68
N HIS A 10 0.12 7.72 -19.08
CA HIS A 10 0.59 6.34 -18.99
C HIS A 10 0.12 5.68 -17.70
N LEU A 11 -1.18 5.41 -17.64
CA LEU A 11 -1.86 4.91 -16.43
C LEU A 11 -1.31 3.58 -15.90
N TRP A 12 -0.64 2.79 -16.74
CA TRP A 12 -0.05 1.50 -16.40
C TRP A 12 1.19 1.63 -15.50
N GLN A 13 1.93 2.72 -15.58
CA GLN A 13 3.11 2.96 -14.73
C GLN A 13 2.74 3.16 -13.25
N LYS A 14 1.45 3.36 -12.94
CA LYS A 14 0.92 3.57 -11.58
C LYS A 14 0.02 2.43 -11.10
N LEU A 15 0.03 1.27 -11.75
CA LEU A 15 -0.88 0.16 -11.43
C LEU A 15 -0.82 -0.24 -9.95
N THR A 16 0.38 -0.44 -9.42
CA THR A 16 0.59 -0.84 -8.02
C THR A 16 0.04 0.20 -7.05
N VAL A 17 0.38 1.48 -7.25
CA VAL A 17 -0.09 2.58 -6.40
C VAL A 17 -1.61 2.69 -6.42
N LYS A 18 -2.22 2.58 -7.61
CA LYS A 18 -3.69 2.61 -7.74
C LYS A 18 -4.35 1.46 -7.02
N ASN A 19 -3.81 0.24 -7.15
CA ASN A 19 -4.32 -0.93 -6.46
C ASN A 19 -4.22 -0.78 -4.93
N THR A 20 -3.08 -0.31 -4.41
CA THR A 20 -2.88 -0.06 -2.97
C THR A 20 -3.84 1.00 -2.44
N ASN A 21 -4.03 2.11 -3.17
CA ASN A 21 -5.01 3.13 -2.79
C ASN A 21 -6.44 2.59 -2.82
N GLY A 22 -6.75 1.64 -3.72
CA GLY A 22 -8.02 0.92 -3.73
C GLY A 22 -8.26 0.09 -2.47
N LEU A 23 -7.21 -0.48 -1.87
CA LEU A 23 -7.30 -1.21 -0.60
C LEU A 23 -7.56 -0.25 0.56
N LEU A 24 -6.82 0.87 0.64
CA LEU A 24 -7.04 1.89 1.67
C LEU A 24 -8.46 2.45 1.63
N ARG A 25 -9.05 2.61 0.44
CA ARG A 25 -10.44 3.06 0.28
C ARG A 25 -11.50 2.10 0.81
N LYS A 26 -11.14 0.85 1.11
CA LYS A 26 -12.05 -0.09 1.81
C LYS A 26 -12.15 0.23 3.30
N PHE A 27 -11.11 0.84 3.88
CA PHE A 27 -11.08 1.30 5.27
C PHE A 27 -11.57 2.74 5.39
N PHE A 28 -11.18 3.60 4.43
CA PHE A 28 -11.54 5.02 4.38
C PHE A 28 -12.24 5.32 3.05
N PRO A 29 -13.57 5.11 2.97
CA PRO A 29 -14.34 5.37 1.76
C PRO A 29 -14.17 6.81 1.25
N LYS A 30 -14.50 7.03 -0.03
CA LYS A 30 -14.45 8.38 -0.60
C LYS A 30 -15.39 9.30 0.18
N GLY A 31 -14.85 10.44 0.64
CA GLY A 31 -15.60 11.40 1.46
C GLY A 31 -15.35 11.26 2.96
N THR A 32 -14.51 10.31 3.40
CA THR A 32 -14.01 10.27 4.78
C THR A 32 -13.32 11.58 5.14
N ASP A 33 -13.75 12.17 6.25
CA ASP A 33 -13.13 13.33 6.86
C ASP A 33 -11.92 12.89 7.70
N PHE A 34 -10.73 13.01 7.11
CA PHE A 34 -9.48 12.59 7.75
C PHE A 34 -9.10 13.45 8.96
N SER A 35 -9.76 14.58 9.23
CA SER A 35 -9.55 15.31 10.49
C SER A 35 -10.09 14.55 11.71
N LYS A 36 -10.97 13.57 11.48
CA LYS A 36 -11.58 12.73 12.51
C LYS A 36 -10.99 11.32 12.56
N VAL A 37 -10.07 11.00 11.64
CA VAL A 37 -9.39 9.72 11.58
C VAL A 37 -8.11 9.84 12.40
N THR A 38 -7.88 8.93 13.33
CA THR A 38 -6.67 8.94 14.13
C THR A 38 -5.52 8.23 13.42
N ASP A 39 -4.29 8.56 13.81
CA ASP A 39 -3.11 7.89 13.25
C ASP A 39 -3.11 6.38 13.56
N GLU A 40 -3.67 5.97 14.71
CA GLU A 40 -3.83 4.56 15.08
C GLU A 40 -4.80 3.83 14.14
N GLU A 41 -5.89 4.46 13.72
CA GLU A 41 -6.82 3.88 12.74
C GLU A 41 -6.15 3.68 11.38
N VAL A 42 -5.35 4.66 10.94
CA VAL A 42 -4.58 4.56 9.70
C VAL A 42 -3.55 3.44 9.81
N GLN A 43 -2.81 3.40 10.91
CA GLN A 43 -1.79 2.40 11.16
C GLN A 43 -2.38 0.99 11.18
N HIS A 44 -3.53 0.81 11.84
CA HIS A 44 -4.24 -0.47 11.86
C HIS A 44 -4.66 -0.93 10.46
N ALA A 45 -5.19 -0.02 9.63
CA ALA A 45 -5.52 -0.33 8.24
C ALA A 45 -4.29 -0.75 7.42
N VAL A 46 -3.16 -0.06 7.61
CA VAL A 46 -1.89 -0.36 6.94
C VAL A 46 -1.34 -1.72 7.36
N GLU A 47 -1.38 -2.05 8.66
CA GLU A 47 -0.98 -3.35 9.19
C GLU A 47 -1.80 -4.47 8.54
N LEU A 48 -3.13 -4.36 8.56
CA LEU A 48 -4.01 -5.33 7.92
C LEU A 48 -3.74 -5.49 6.41
N ILE A 49 -3.43 -4.41 5.70
CA ILE A 49 -3.09 -4.44 4.27
C ILE A 49 -1.74 -5.13 4.01
N ASN A 50 -0.77 -4.92 4.89
CA ASN A 50 0.59 -5.45 4.74
C ASN A 50 0.72 -6.88 5.24
N ASP A 51 -0.08 -7.27 6.23
CA ASP A 51 -0.15 -8.64 6.78
C ASP A 51 -1.11 -9.54 6.00
N ARG A 52 -1.86 -8.99 5.04
CA ARG A 52 -2.71 -9.79 4.14
C ARG A 52 -1.83 -10.64 3.19
N PRO A 53 -1.99 -11.98 3.18
CA PRO A 53 -1.35 -12.85 2.19
C PRO A 53 -1.68 -12.46 0.74
N ARG A 54 -0.66 -12.38 -0.13
CA ARG A 54 -0.83 -12.01 -1.54
C ARG A 54 -0.45 -13.17 -2.46
N LYS A 55 -1.34 -13.53 -3.39
CA LYS A 55 -1.09 -14.61 -4.37
C LYS A 55 0.19 -14.36 -5.19
N VAL A 56 0.47 -13.11 -5.58
CA VAL A 56 1.69 -12.73 -6.31
C VAL A 56 2.97 -13.00 -5.51
N LEU A 57 2.89 -13.05 -4.18
CA LEU A 57 3.99 -13.36 -3.27
C LEU A 57 3.95 -14.82 -2.81
N LYS A 58 3.36 -15.73 -3.60
CA LYS A 58 3.17 -17.15 -3.20
C LYS A 58 2.43 -17.30 -1.86
N TYR A 59 1.41 -16.45 -1.64
CA TYR A 59 0.61 -16.39 -0.41
C TYR A 59 1.37 -15.95 0.85
N ARG A 60 2.53 -15.31 0.68
CA ARG A 60 3.23 -14.60 1.75
C ARG A 60 2.70 -13.19 1.93
N THR A 61 2.97 -12.59 3.08
CA THR A 61 2.58 -11.19 3.36
C THR A 61 3.61 -10.22 2.81
N ALA A 62 3.22 -8.95 2.63
CA ALA A 62 4.17 -7.93 2.18
C ALA A 62 5.24 -7.68 3.25
N ASN A 63 4.86 -7.70 4.53
CA ASN A 63 5.76 -7.53 5.66
C ASN A 63 6.81 -8.65 5.75
N GLU A 64 6.43 -9.91 5.51
CA GLU A 64 7.38 -11.03 5.47
C GLU A 64 8.44 -10.84 4.39
N VAL A 65 8.02 -10.57 3.15
CA VAL A 65 8.94 -10.40 2.03
C VAL A 65 9.83 -9.16 2.22
N PHE A 66 9.27 -8.07 2.73
CA PHE A 66 10.02 -6.85 3.00
C PHE A 66 11.10 -7.05 4.07
N ARG A 67 10.78 -7.74 5.17
CA ARG A 67 11.76 -8.06 6.22
C ARG A 67 12.92 -8.91 5.68
N GLU A 68 12.65 -9.90 4.84
CA GLU A 68 13.70 -10.69 4.20
C GLU A 68 14.62 -9.86 3.31
N MET A 69 14.05 -8.94 2.51
CA MET A 69 14.84 -8.05 1.66
C MET A 69 15.76 -7.13 2.48
N LEU A 70 15.31 -6.64 3.64
CA LEU A 70 16.14 -5.83 4.53
C LEU A 70 17.31 -6.60 5.14
N HIS A 71 17.13 -7.89 5.43
CA HIS A 71 18.20 -8.74 5.97
C HIS A 71 19.13 -9.32 4.89
N SER A 72 18.73 -9.25 3.63
CA SER A 72 19.51 -9.76 2.48
C SER A 72 20.33 -8.67 1.77
N ALA A 73 20.15 -7.40 2.17
CA ALA A 73 20.85 -6.23 1.65
C ALA A 73 21.98 -5.81 2.59
#